data_AF-A0A4U0V4X1-F1
#
_entry.id   AF-A0A4U0V4X1-F1
#
_cell.length_a   1.000
_cell.length_b   1.000
_cell.length_c   1.000
_cell.angle_alpha   90.00
_cell.angle_beta   90.00
_cell.angle_gamma   90.00
#
_symmetry.space_group_name_H-M   'P 1'
#
loop_
_entity.id
_entity.type
_entity.pdbx_description
1 polymer ?
#
loop_
_entity_poly.entity_id
_entity_poly.type
_entity_poly.pdbx_seq_one_letter_code
_entity_poly.pdbx_strand_id
1 'polypeptide(L)'
;MPLVHSIRPNGHLARAAIRLSSLRCSPGAYISPPGRYSSSYAHLNAELTSRRLPLIFDYLSPQNSHLLDVSLADYLPQGSSRPSHYLPPASEANLLPFGHHLIYFPPPKTGSQLLPDGMDPDQSPGEPFVRRMWAGGHVRYNPDQTLQVRLDGKPHVCVEGIRDVSVKGKEGDEK
;
A
#
# COMPACT_ATOMS: atom_id res chain seq x y z
N MET A 1 -9.37 9.40 34.07
CA MET A 1 -10.18 8.17 34.07
C MET A 1 -11.66 8.55 34.08
N PRO A 2 -12.58 7.70 33.61
CA PRO A 2 -12.37 6.46 32.85
C PRO A 2 -11.93 6.82 31.39
N LEU A 3 -12.16 6.10 30.28
CA LEU A 3 -12.81 4.81 29.99
C LEU A 3 -12.20 4.21 28.70
N VAL A 4 -12.09 2.87 28.60
CA VAL A 4 -11.68 2.14 27.37
C VAL A 4 -12.91 1.48 26.76
N HIS A 5 -13.09 1.56 25.43
CA HIS A 5 -14.06 0.70 24.73
C HIS A 5 -13.40 -0.06 23.58
N SER A 6 -13.14 -1.34 23.84
CA SER A 6 -12.80 -2.34 22.83
C SER A 6 -14.05 -2.70 22.04
N ILE A 7 -14.04 -2.49 20.72
CA ILE A 7 -15.06 -3.02 19.82
C ILE A 7 -14.37 -3.91 18.78
N ARG A 8 -14.59 -5.22 18.89
CA ARG A 8 -14.32 -6.17 17.80
C ARG A 8 -15.43 -6.09 16.76
N PRO A 9 -15.10 -6.25 15.48
CA PRO A 9 -16.02 -6.84 14.51
C PRO A 9 -15.47 -8.19 14.02
N ASN A 10 -16.18 -9.27 14.35
CA ASN A 10 -16.12 -10.49 13.53
C ASN A 10 -16.91 -10.23 12.24
N GLY A 11 -16.41 -10.63 11.08
CA GLY A 11 -17.12 -10.50 9.80
C GLY A 11 -16.38 -11.17 8.66
N HIS A 12 -16.97 -12.21 8.06
CA HIS A 12 -16.30 -13.08 7.11
C HIS A 12 -16.13 -12.49 5.71
N LEU A 13 -14.90 -12.64 5.18
CA LEU A 13 -14.55 -13.10 3.83
C LEU A 13 -15.35 -12.59 2.61
N ALA A 14 -14.65 -11.88 1.72
CA ALA A 14 -14.93 -11.91 0.28
C ALA A 14 -13.66 -12.34 -0.48
N ARG A 15 -13.81 -13.25 -1.43
CA ARG A 15 -12.70 -13.91 -2.16
C ARG A 15 -12.40 -13.15 -3.45
N ALA A 16 -11.12 -13.05 -3.83
CA ALA A 16 -10.70 -12.82 -5.20
C ALA A 16 -9.99 -14.07 -5.73
N ALA A 17 -10.40 -14.57 -6.89
CA ALA A 17 -9.79 -15.71 -7.56
C ALA A 17 -9.63 -15.38 -9.04
N ILE A 18 -8.42 -15.56 -9.58
CA ILE A 18 -8.14 -15.44 -11.01
C ILE A 18 -7.40 -16.71 -11.44
N ARG A 19 -7.99 -17.45 -12.37
CA ARG A 19 -7.34 -18.53 -13.13
C ARG A 19 -6.67 -17.91 -14.36
N LEU A 20 -5.48 -18.40 -14.72
CA LEU A 20 -5.05 -18.53 -16.11
C LEU A 20 -3.98 -19.63 -16.25
N SER A 21 -3.78 -20.09 -17.48
CA SER A 21 -3.36 -21.46 -17.82
C SER A 21 -1.85 -21.69 -17.98
N SER A 22 -1.42 -22.94 -17.77
CA SER A 22 -0.02 -23.35 -17.93
C SER A 22 0.43 -23.45 -19.39
N LEU A 23 1.65 -23.01 -19.67
CA LEU A 23 2.48 -23.55 -20.76
C LEU A 23 3.48 -24.55 -20.17
N ARG A 24 3.64 -25.70 -20.82
CA ARG A 24 4.58 -26.76 -20.40
C ARG A 24 5.96 -26.46 -20.97
N CYS A 25 6.99 -26.65 -20.17
CA CYS A 25 8.35 -26.83 -20.66
C CYS A 25 8.91 -28.11 -20.04
N SER A 26 9.62 -28.91 -20.86
CA SER A 26 10.11 -30.24 -20.46
C SER A 26 11.38 -30.14 -19.59
N PRO A 27 11.66 -31.12 -18.72
CA PRO A 27 12.71 -30.98 -17.71
C PRO A 27 14.11 -31.23 -18.27
N GLY A 28 15.02 -30.28 -18.04
CA GLY A 28 16.44 -30.56 -17.96
C GLY A 28 16.78 -31.25 -16.63
N ALA A 29 17.75 -32.16 -16.62
CA ALA A 29 18.15 -32.87 -15.42
C ALA A 29 18.93 -31.94 -14.46
N TYR A 30 18.49 -31.83 -13.21
CA TYR A 30 19.17 -31.08 -12.17
C TYR A 30 19.67 -32.00 -11.05
N ILE A 31 20.92 -31.78 -10.66
CA ILE A 31 21.60 -32.45 -9.54
C ILE A 31 20.88 -32.07 -8.25
N SER A 32 20.52 -33.06 -7.43
CA SER A 32 19.81 -32.85 -6.16
C SER A 32 20.67 -32.10 -5.14
N PRO A 33 20.24 -30.93 -4.62
CA PRO A 33 20.90 -30.28 -3.49
C PRO A 33 20.64 -31.03 -2.17
N PRO A 34 21.52 -30.89 -1.16
CA PRO A 34 21.34 -31.51 0.14
C PRO A 34 20.29 -30.78 1.00
N GLY A 35 19.46 -31.54 1.71
CA GLY A 35 18.63 -31.05 2.82
C GLY A 35 17.44 -30.17 2.43
N ARG A 36 16.22 -30.74 2.44
CA ARG A 36 14.98 -29.94 2.39
C ARG A 36 14.81 -29.18 3.71
N TYR A 37 15.07 -27.88 3.68
CA TYR A 37 14.63 -26.96 4.72
C TYR A 37 13.12 -26.76 4.60
N SER A 38 12.35 -27.62 5.28
CA SER A 38 10.91 -27.42 5.45
C SER A 38 10.66 -26.20 6.35
N SER A 39 10.64 -25.03 5.72
CA SER A 39 10.33 -23.76 6.35
C SER A 39 8.84 -23.51 6.13
N SER A 40 8.03 -23.79 7.14
CA SER A 40 6.56 -23.65 7.02
C SER A 40 6.08 -22.20 6.88
N TYR A 41 7.00 -21.23 6.98
CA TYR A 41 6.78 -19.76 7.00
C TYR A 41 5.63 -19.26 7.91
N ALA A 42 5.08 -20.11 8.78
CA ALA A 42 3.92 -19.81 9.61
C ALA A 42 4.20 -18.69 10.63
N HIS A 43 5.47 -18.47 10.96
CA HIS A 43 5.89 -17.35 11.81
C HIS A 43 5.65 -15.98 11.15
N LEU A 44 5.72 -15.88 9.81
CA LEU A 44 5.60 -14.60 9.09
C LEU A 44 4.28 -13.91 9.40
N ASN A 45 3.17 -14.64 9.55
CA ASN A 45 1.90 -13.99 9.88
C ASN A 45 1.93 -13.36 11.29
N ALA A 46 2.45 -14.06 12.29
CA ALA A 46 2.58 -13.50 13.64
C ALA A 46 3.59 -12.34 13.69
N GLU A 47 4.72 -12.48 12.99
CA GLU A 47 5.77 -11.48 12.93
C GLU A 47 5.29 -10.22 12.19
N LEU A 48 4.91 -10.33 10.91
CA LEU A 48 4.53 -9.20 10.06
C LEU A 48 3.31 -8.44 10.59
N THR A 49 2.27 -9.12 11.08
CA THR A 49 1.09 -8.43 11.64
C THR A 49 1.36 -7.79 13.01
N SER A 50 2.44 -8.17 13.70
CA SER A 50 2.89 -7.51 14.93
C SER A 50 3.84 -6.32 14.68
N ARG A 51 4.35 -6.14 13.45
CA ARG A 51 5.31 -5.07 13.14
C ARG A 51 4.71 -3.70 13.40
N ARG A 52 5.45 -2.89 14.15
CA ARG A 52 5.12 -1.47 14.38
C ARG A 52 5.83 -0.63 13.33
N LEU A 53 5.10 -0.28 12.28
CA LEU A 53 5.58 0.58 11.21
C LEU A 53 5.75 2.04 11.69
N PRO A 54 6.68 2.81 11.10
CA PRO A 54 6.85 4.22 11.43
C PRO A 54 5.61 5.04 11.07
N LEU A 55 5.37 6.11 11.82
CA LEU A 55 4.39 7.14 11.45
C LEU A 55 4.98 7.99 10.32
N ILE A 56 4.20 8.20 9.26
CA ILE A 56 4.61 9.02 8.12
C ILE A 56 3.88 10.36 8.24
N PHE A 57 4.64 11.44 8.38
CA PHE A 57 4.11 12.80 8.48
C PHE A 57 4.27 13.54 7.15
N ASP A 58 3.26 14.31 6.76
CA ASP A 58 3.31 15.15 5.56
C ASP A 58 2.46 16.41 5.73
N TYR A 59 2.76 17.46 4.96
CA TYR A 59 1.95 18.67 4.89
C TYR A 59 1.01 18.58 3.69
N LEU A 60 -0.30 18.58 3.94
CA LEU A 60 -1.30 18.47 2.88
C LEU A 60 -1.51 19.80 2.15
N SER A 61 -0.49 20.19 1.39
CA SER A 61 -0.50 21.38 0.54
C SER A 61 -1.40 21.16 -0.68
N PRO A 62 -2.32 22.09 -1.00
CA PRO A 62 -3.08 22.10 -2.25
C PRO A 62 -2.25 21.99 -3.52
N GLN A 63 -0.97 22.41 -3.48
CA GLN A 63 -0.09 22.45 -4.65
C GLN A 63 0.18 21.06 -5.25
N ASN A 64 0.43 20.02 -4.44
CA ASN A 64 0.74 18.69 -4.98
C ASN A 64 -0.48 18.10 -5.71
N SER A 65 -1.68 18.24 -5.12
CA SER A 65 -2.95 17.88 -5.74
C SER A 65 -3.14 18.58 -7.09
N HIS A 66 -2.88 19.89 -7.14
CA HIS A 66 -3.01 20.67 -8.36
C HIS A 66 -2.02 20.26 -9.46
N LEU A 67 -0.76 19.96 -9.10
CA LEU A 67 0.23 19.45 -10.06
C LEU A 67 -0.13 18.07 -10.61
N LEU A 68 -0.80 17.23 -9.81
CA LEU A 68 -1.36 15.96 -10.28
C LEU A 68 -2.50 16.19 -11.27
N ASP A 69 -3.44 17.11 -10.98
CA ASP A 69 -4.52 17.46 -11.92
C ASP A 69 -3.94 17.95 -13.27
N VAL A 70 -2.94 18.84 -13.24
CA VAL A 70 -2.25 19.33 -14.45
C VAL A 70 -1.57 18.20 -15.21
N SER A 71 -0.91 17.28 -14.52
CA SER A 71 -0.23 16.13 -15.13
C SER A 71 -1.18 15.11 -15.76
N LEU A 72 -2.42 15.02 -15.24
CA LEU A 72 -3.44 14.06 -15.72
C LEU A 72 -4.44 14.68 -16.71
N ALA A 73 -4.45 16.01 -16.88
CA ALA A 73 -5.50 16.75 -17.59
C ALA A 73 -5.79 16.23 -19.02
N ASP A 74 -4.76 15.83 -19.77
CA ASP A 74 -4.90 15.34 -21.14
C ASP A 74 -5.22 13.83 -21.23
N TYR A 75 -5.18 13.11 -20.10
CA TYR A 75 -5.47 11.67 -20.01
C TYR A 75 -6.86 11.36 -19.42
N LEU A 76 -7.49 12.35 -18.77
CA LEU A 76 -8.81 12.19 -18.16
C LEU A 76 -9.95 12.38 -19.18
N PRO A 77 -11.13 11.76 -18.97
CA PRO A 77 -12.27 11.89 -19.88
C PRO A 77 -12.73 13.33 -20.06
N GLN A 78 -13.05 13.71 -21.29
CA GLN A 78 -13.62 15.02 -21.63
C GLN A 78 -14.89 15.26 -20.81
N GLY A 79 -14.84 16.23 -19.89
CA GLY A 79 -15.87 16.46 -18.87
C GLY A 79 -15.32 16.57 -17.44
N SER A 80 -14.09 16.08 -17.19
CA SER A 80 -13.33 16.49 -16.00
C SER A 80 -13.02 17.98 -16.06
N SER A 81 -13.09 18.69 -14.92
CA SER A 81 -12.73 20.10 -14.84
C SER A 81 -11.25 20.28 -15.20
N ARG A 82 -10.95 21.02 -16.28
CA ARG A 82 -9.56 21.33 -16.62
C ARG A 82 -8.95 22.16 -15.48
N PRO A 83 -7.75 21.81 -14.99
CA PRO A 83 -7.11 22.56 -13.93
C PRO A 83 -6.82 24.00 -14.36
N SER A 84 -6.86 24.91 -13.39
CA SER A 84 -6.43 26.29 -13.56
C SER A 84 -4.95 26.37 -13.96
N HIS A 85 -4.53 27.46 -14.60
CA HIS A 85 -3.10 27.77 -14.74
C HIS A 85 -2.53 28.51 -13.50
N TYR A 86 -3.40 28.89 -12.57
CA TYR A 86 -3.04 29.52 -11.30
C TYR A 86 -3.08 28.52 -10.16
N LEU A 87 -2.14 28.64 -9.22
CA LEU A 87 -2.13 27.83 -8.00
C LEU A 87 -3.43 28.04 -7.19
N PRO A 88 -3.99 26.97 -6.60
CA PRO A 88 -5.14 27.09 -5.69
C PRO A 88 -4.75 27.93 -4.45
N PRO A 89 -5.67 28.76 -3.90
CA PRO A 89 -5.40 29.52 -2.69
C PRO A 89 -5.12 28.61 -1.49
N ALA A 90 -3.99 28.83 -0.80
CA ALA A 90 -3.65 28.08 0.41
C ALA A 90 -4.65 28.29 1.58
N SER A 91 -5.51 29.31 1.49
CA SER A 91 -6.60 29.58 2.43
C SER A 91 -7.80 28.65 2.29
N GLU A 92 -7.95 27.95 1.16
CA GLU A 92 -9.09 27.08 0.90
C GLU A 92 -8.78 25.64 1.34
N ALA A 93 -9.20 25.30 2.56
CA ALA A 93 -9.10 23.95 3.14
C ALA A 93 -10.07 22.95 2.49
N ASN A 94 -9.92 22.77 1.18
CA ASN A 94 -10.72 21.89 0.33
C ASN A 94 -10.54 20.43 0.75
N LEU A 95 -11.55 19.59 0.51
CA LEU A 95 -11.45 18.15 0.72
C LEU A 95 -10.36 17.57 -0.19
N LEU A 96 -9.58 16.61 0.32
CA LEU A 96 -8.62 15.86 -0.47
C LEU A 96 -9.35 15.07 -1.58
N PRO A 97 -9.10 15.33 -2.87
CA PRO A 97 -9.80 14.63 -3.95
C PRO A 97 -9.52 13.12 -3.93
N PHE A 98 -10.48 12.34 -4.40
CA PHE A 98 -10.34 10.88 -4.41
C PHE A 98 -9.19 10.44 -5.33
N GLY A 99 -8.34 9.55 -4.83
CA GLY A 99 -7.10 9.12 -5.50
C GLY A 99 -5.87 10.01 -5.20
N HIS A 100 -6.06 11.27 -4.79
CA HIS A 100 -4.94 12.20 -4.58
C HIS A 100 -4.15 11.93 -3.30
N HIS A 101 -4.56 10.97 -2.46
CA HIS A 101 -3.76 10.51 -1.32
C HIS A 101 -2.46 9.80 -1.75
N LEU A 102 -2.33 9.36 -3.01
CA LEU A 102 -1.16 8.63 -3.53
C LEU A 102 0.09 9.50 -3.72
N ILE A 103 -0.05 10.83 -3.68
CA ILE A 103 1.03 11.81 -3.85
C ILE A 103 1.42 12.51 -2.52
N TYR A 104 0.91 11.98 -1.41
CA TYR A 104 1.25 12.42 -0.05
C TYR A 104 1.73 11.23 0.78
N PHE A 105 2.37 11.52 1.91
CA PHE A 105 2.95 10.53 2.81
C PHE A 105 3.99 9.60 2.14
N PRO A 106 5.01 10.15 1.44
CA PRO A 106 6.09 9.33 0.89
C PRO A 106 6.83 8.60 2.02
N PRO A 107 7.27 7.34 1.82
CA PRO A 107 8.04 6.61 2.83
C PRO A 107 9.29 7.39 3.28
N PRO A 108 9.49 7.62 4.59
CA PRO A 108 10.60 8.42 5.12
C PRO A 108 11.89 7.57 5.17
N LYS A 109 12.33 7.08 4.01
CA LYS A 109 13.47 6.18 3.82
C LYS A 109 14.44 6.78 2.81
N THR A 110 15.74 6.76 3.11
CA THR A 110 16.78 7.07 2.13
C THR A 110 16.95 5.91 1.15
N GLY A 111 17.49 6.15 -0.04
CA GLY A 111 17.74 5.08 -1.03
C GLY A 111 18.60 3.92 -0.50
N SER A 112 19.51 4.19 0.44
CA SER A 112 20.32 3.20 1.15
C SER A 112 19.59 2.38 2.22
N GLN A 113 18.37 2.78 2.61
CA GLN A 113 17.48 2.06 3.53
C GLN A 113 16.40 1.25 2.80
N LEU A 114 16.28 1.41 1.49
CA LEU A 114 15.38 0.62 0.65
C LEU A 114 16.04 -0.71 0.28
N LEU A 115 15.21 -1.69 -0.07
CA LEU A 115 15.66 -2.95 -0.66
C LEU A 115 16.19 -2.73 -2.09
N PRO A 116 16.92 -3.70 -2.69
CA PRO A 116 17.43 -3.58 -4.06
C PRO A 116 16.37 -3.39 -5.15
N ASP A 117 15.10 -3.69 -4.86
CA ASP A 117 13.93 -3.44 -5.72
C ASP A 117 13.33 -2.03 -5.53
N GLY A 118 13.89 -1.22 -4.62
CA GLY A 118 13.41 0.12 -4.27
C GLY A 118 12.25 0.14 -3.26
N MET A 119 11.85 -1.00 -2.70
CA MET A 119 10.71 -1.09 -1.78
C MET A 119 11.14 -1.00 -0.31
N ASP A 120 10.23 -0.57 0.57
CA ASP A 120 10.48 -0.50 2.01
C ASP A 120 10.70 -1.93 2.60
N PRO A 121 11.80 -2.18 3.34
CA PRO A 121 12.01 -3.43 4.06
C PRO A 121 10.98 -3.69 5.17
N ASP A 122 10.41 -2.66 5.80
CA ASP A 122 9.48 -2.82 6.92
C ASP A 122 8.16 -3.50 6.48
N GLN A 123 7.82 -3.36 5.20
CA GLN A 123 6.70 -4.01 4.51
C GLN A 123 7.09 -5.35 3.83
N SER A 124 8.32 -5.85 4.04
CA SER A 124 8.84 -7.05 3.38
C SER A 124 8.87 -8.28 4.30
N PRO A 125 8.45 -9.47 3.82
CA PRO A 125 8.75 -10.73 4.51
C PRO A 125 10.25 -11.03 4.63
N GLY A 126 11.08 -10.38 3.80
CA GLY A 126 12.49 -10.73 3.64
C GLY A 126 12.69 -11.88 2.66
N GLU A 127 13.90 -12.44 2.63
CA GLU A 127 14.23 -13.60 1.80
C GLU A 127 13.39 -14.84 2.18
N PRO A 128 12.95 -15.68 1.22
CA PRO A 128 13.21 -15.62 -0.22
C PRO A 128 12.22 -14.76 -1.03
N PHE A 129 11.36 -13.96 -0.38
CA PHE A 129 10.21 -13.28 -1.00
C PHE A 129 10.59 -11.97 -1.72
N VAL A 130 11.58 -12.04 -2.61
CA VAL A 130 12.12 -10.87 -3.36
C VAL A 130 11.31 -10.47 -4.59
N ARG A 131 10.30 -11.26 -4.98
CA ARG A 131 9.43 -10.94 -6.14
C ARG A 131 8.08 -10.45 -5.65
N ARG A 132 7.71 -9.24 -6.06
CA ARG A 132 6.55 -8.51 -5.53
C ARG A 132 5.65 -8.05 -6.68
N MET A 133 4.35 -8.00 -6.45
CA MET A 133 3.34 -7.54 -7.40
C MET A 133 2.15 -6.97 -6.64
N TRP A 134 1.61 -5.84 -7.10
CA TRP A 134 0.33 -5.35 -6.63
C TRP A 134 -0.80 -6.23 -7.16
N ALA A 135 -1.39 -7.05 -6.29
CA ALA A 135 -2.53 -7.90 -6.64
C ALA A 135 -3.88 -7.16 -6.63
N GLY A 136 -3.93 -5.95 -6.07
CA GLY A 136 -5.11 -5.10 -5.96
C GLY A 136 -5.07 -4.23 -4.71
N GLY A 137 -6.13 -3.46 -4.49
CA GLY A 137 -6.30 -2.60 -3.32
C GLY A 137 -7.72 -2.02 -3.28
N HIS A 138 -8.10 -1.43 -2.14
CA HIS A 138 -9.34 -0.67 -2.01
C HIS A 138 -9.11 0.52 -1.08
N VAL A 139 -9.82 1.61 -1.33
CA VAL A 139 -9.80 2.82 -0.50
C VAL A 139 -11.20 3.04 0.06
N ARG A 140 -11.31 3.48 1.32
CA ARG A 140 -12.57 3.91 1.93
C ARG A 140 -12.39 5.32 2.46
N TYR A 141 -13.28 6.21 2.05
CA TYR A 141 -13.37 7.57 2.57
C TYR A 141 -14.42 7.61 3.69
N ASN A 142 -14.27 8.52 4.64
CA ASN A 142 -15.26 8.68 5.70
C ASN A 142 -16.58 9.19 5.07
N PRO A 143 -17.76 8.58 5.34
CA PRO A 143 -19.03 9.10 4.84
C PRO A 143 -19.36 10.50 5.39
N ASP A 144 -18.81 10.86 6.56
CA ASP A 144 -18.90 12.20 7.12
C ASP A 144 -17.79 13.10 6.54
N GLN A 145 -18.17 14.11 5.76
CA GLN A 145 -17.26 15.10 5.15
C GLN A 145 -16.55 16.01 6.17
N THR A 146 -17.04 16.09 7.42
CA THR A 146 -16.34 16.83 8.49
C THR A 146 -15.12 16.06 9.00
N LEU A 147 -15.13 14.73 8.85
CA LEU A 147 -14.07 13.81 9.23
C LEU A 147 -13.19 13.37 8.04
N GLN A 148 -13.43 13.90 6.84
CA GLN A 148 -12.57 13.68 5.68
C GLN A 148 -11.33 14.59 5.74
N VAL A 149 -10.23 14.05 5.19
CA VAL A 149 -8.94 14.73 5.09
C VAL A 149 -9.05 15.95 4.18
N ARG A 150 -8.33 17.04 4.53
CA ARG A 150 -8.36 18.33 3.82
C ARG A 150 -6.96 18.76 3.39
N LEU A 151 -6.92 19.47 2.27
CA LEU A 151 -5.75 20.17 1.75
C LEU A 151 -5.63 21.53 2.46
N ASP A 152 -5.36 21.50 3.76
CA ASP A 152 -5.34 22.69 4.61
C ASP A 152 -3.93 23.20 4.94
N GLY A 153 -2.90 22.64 4.28
CA GLY A 153 -1.49 23.00 4.47
C GLY A 153 -0.92 22.66 5.86
N LYS A 154 -1.67 21.95 6.72
CA LYS A 154 -1.22 21.54 8.05
C LYS A 154 -0.50 20.19 8.02
N PRO A 155 0.24 19.81 9.08
CA PRO A 155 0.79 18.47 9.20
C PRO A 155 -0.34 17.46 9.47
N HIS A 156 -0.38 16.40 8.66
CA HIS A 156 -1.19 15.21 8.86
C HIS A 156 -0.29 13.99 9.09
N VAL A 157 -0.88 12.85 9.46
CA VAL A 157 -0.14 11.60 9.69
C VAL A 157 -0.83 10.43 8.99
N CYS A 158 -0.05 9.63 8.26
CA CYS A 158 -0.45 8.32 7.78
C CYS A 158 0.02 7.26 8.79
N VAL A 159 -0.87 6.29 9.05
CA VAL A 159 -0.64 5.15 9.94
C VAL A 159 -0.80 3.88 9.12
N GLU A 160 0.31 3.19 8.89
CA GLU A 160 0.33 1.92 8.16
C GLU A 160 0.29 0.71 9.10
N GLY A 161 -0.08 -0.45 8.56
CA GLY A 161 -0.01 -1.73 9.29
C GLY A 161 -0.37 -2.93 8.41
N ILE A 162 0.40 -4.01 8.52
CA ILE A 162 0.12 -5.29 7.87
C ILE A 162 -0.99 -5.98 8.65
N ARG A 163 -2.12 -6.29 8.00
CA ARG A 163 -3.32 -6.84 8.68
C ARG A 163 -3.49 -8.35 8.57
N ASP A 164 -2.95 -8.94 7.51
CA ASP A 164 -3.11 -10.36 7.17
C ASP A 164 -1.94 -10.79 6.28
N VAL A 165 -1.45 -12.02 6.47
CA VAL A 165 -0.39 -12.62 5.66
C VAL A 165 -0.73 -14.08 5.38
N SER A 166 -0.89 -14.40 4.10
CA SER A 166 -1.09 -15.78 3.63
C SER A 166 0.07 -16.20 2.73
N VAL A 167 0.85 -17.20 3.15
CA VAL A 167 1.83 -17.85 2.28
C VAL A 167 1.12 -18.86 1.39
N LYS A 168 1.37 -18.81 0.08
CA LYS A 168 0.77 -19.69 -0.94
C LYS A 168 1.86 -20.28 -1.82
N GLY A 169 1.62 -21.45 -2.41
CA GLY A 169 2.57 -22.10 -3.30
C GLY A 169 2.82 -23.56 -2.93
N LYS A 170 3.95 -24.08 -3.40
CA LYS A 170 4.50 -25.38 -3.00
C LYS A 170 5.85 -25.14 -2.31
N GLU A 171 6.38 -26.17 -1.67
CA GLU A 171 7.74 -26.15 -1.10
C GLU A 171 8.77 -25.71 -2.16
N GLY A 172 9.43 -24.57 -1.95
CA GLY A 172 10.39 -23.94 -2.88
C GLY A 172 9.79 -23.02 -3.96
N ASP A 173 8.46 -22.84 -3.96
CA ASP A 173 7.68 -22.03 -4.90
C ASP A 173 6.72 -21.06 -4.14
N GLU A 174 7.03 -20.74 -2.89
CA GLU A 174 6.23 -19.90 -1.99
C GLU A 174 6.14 -18.43 -2.43
N LYS A 175 4.95 -17.82 -2.21
CA LYS A 175 4.54 -16.47 -2.62
C LYS A 175 3.49 -15.88 -1.68
#